data_AF-A0A848CK51-F1
#
_entry.id   AF-A0A848CK51-F1
#
_cell.length_a   1.000
_cell.length_b   1.000
_cell.length_c   1.000
_cell.angle_alpha   90.00
_cell.angle_beta   90.00
_cell.angle_gamma   90.00
#
_symmetry.space_group_name_H-M   'P 1'
#
loop_
_entity.id
_entity.type
_entity.pdbx_description
1 polymer ?
#
loop_
_entity_poly.entity_id
_entity_poly.type
_entity_poly.pdbx_seq_one_letter_code
_entity_poly.pdbx_strand_id
1 'polypeptide(L)'
;MIPDPSRLINVLKGSRVFIQTHNFPDQDAVASACGLQCILRHFGIDANLCYKGTIENMGIRHIMEEYHIHMDEYSHIEEMTFADKVILVDGQKFNANMTDLPGDEVACIDHHPANDKGEYAYKRMSGMFFDFKRCGNLVP
;
A
#
# COMPACT_ATOMS: atom_id res chain seq x y z
N MET A 1 -8.02 20.98 -0.12
CA MET A 1 -8.32 20.44 1.23
C MET A 1 -7.59 19.12 1.35
N ILE A 2 -6.70 18.96 2.32
CA ILE A 2 -6.09 17.64 2.61
C ILE A 2 -7.17 16.85 3.36
N PRO A 3 -7.63 15.68 2.85
CA PRO A 3 -8.55 14.80 3.56
C PRO A 3 -8.08 14.52 4.99
N ASP A 4 -9.00 14.57 5.94
CA ASP A 4 -8.74 14.21 7.33
C ASP A 4 -8.43 12.69 7.41
N PRO A 5 -7.21 12.29 7.81
CA PRO A 5 -6.85 10.89 7.89
C PRO A 5 -7.53 10.17 9.07
N SER A 6 -8.14 10.89 10.03
CA SER A 6 -8.65 10.35 11.29
C SER A 6 -9.59 9.16 11.11
N ARG A 7 -10.45 9.18 10.08
CA ARG A 7 -11.35 8.07 9.77
C ARG A 7 -10.59 6.80 9.39
N LEU A 8 -9.60 6.91 8.52
CA LEU A 8 -8.77 5.77 8.12
C LEU A 8 -7.96 5.24 9.31
N ILE A 9 -7.32 6.13 10.05
CA ILE A 9 -6.53 5.76 11.24
C ILE A 9 -7.38 5.00 12.27
N ASN A 10 -8.61 5.44 12.52
CA ASN A 10 -9.51 4.76 13.46
C ASN A 10 -9.91 3.36 12.99
N VAL A 11 -10.07 3.13 11.68
CA VAL A 11 -10.38 1.80 11.12
C VAL A 11 -9.21 0.84 11.23
N LEU A 12 -7.98 1.35 11.13
CA LEU A 12 -6.75 0.54 11.13
C LEU A 12 -6.21 0.22 12.53
N LYS A 13 -6.49 1.07 13.53
CA LYS A 13 -5.96 0.91 14.89
C LYS A 13 -6.23 -0.47 15.48
N GLY A 14 -5.18 -1.09 16.02
CA GLY A 14 -5.26 -2.38 16.69
C GLY A 14 -5.45 -3.58 15.75
N SER A 15 -5.46 -3.37 14.43
CA SER A 15 -5.52 -4.43 13.43
C SER A 15 -4.15 -4.67 12.82
N ARG A 16 -3.92 -5.87 12.28
CA ARG A 16 -2.81 -6.12 11.36
C ARG A 16 -3.16 -5.51 10.00
N VAL A 17 -2.23 -4.74 9.44
CA VAL A 17 -2.46 -3.92 8.25
C VAL A 17 -1.52 -4.33 7.13
N PHE A 18 -2.07 -4.51 5.94
CA PHE A 18 -1.34 -4.69 4.70
C PHE A 18 -1.57 -3.50 3.77
N ILE A 19 -0.51 -3.05 3.12
CA ILE A 19 -0.56 -2.12 2.00
C ILE A 19 -0.26 -2.94 0.76
N GLN A 20 -1.28 -3.14 -0.07
CA GLN A 20 -1.19 -3.95 -1.28
C GLN A 20 -1.10 -3.05 -2.51
N THR A 21 -0.09 -3.26 -3.34
CA THR A 21 0.00 -2.61 -4.66
C THR A 21 -0.71 -3.40 -5.75
N HIS A 22 -0.83 -2.82 -6.95
CA HIS A 22 -1.15 -3.60 -8.14
C HIS A 22 -0.13 -4.74 -8.39
N ASN A 23 -0.51 -5.68 -9.25
CA ASN A 23 0.35 -6.80 -9.62
C ASN A 23 1.56 -6.31 -10.41
N PHE A 24 2.74 -6.92 -10.20
CA PHE A 24 3.99 -6.51 -10.85
C PHE A 24 4.30 -5.01 -10.60
N PRO A 25 4.51 -4.60 -9.35
CA PRO A 25 4.55 -3.19 -8.97
C PRO A 25 5.66 -2.44 -9.72
N ASP A 26 5.31 -1.24 -10.17
CA ASP A 26 6.28 -0.31 -10.74
C ASP A 26 6.87 0.63 -9.66
N GLN A 27 7.65 1.62 -10.10
CA GLN A 27 8.30 2.55 -9.19
C GLN A 27 7.31 3.45 -8.44
N ASP A 28 6.16 3.80 -9.03
CA ASP A 28 5.15 4.65 -8.38
C ASP A 28 4.38 3.86 -7.33
N ALA A 29 4.03 2.61 -7.63
CA ALA A 29 3.43 1.69 -6.68
C ALA A 29 4.31 1.49 -5.44
N VAL A 30 5.60 1.21 -5.63
CA VAL A 30 6.56 1.04 -4.52
C VAL A 30 6.72 2.34 -3.73
N ALA A 31 6.90 3.47 -4.42
CA ALA A 31 7.03 4.78 -3.79
C ALA A 31 5.83 5.16 -2.93
N SER A 32 4.64 5.00 -3.49
CA SER A 32 3.37 5.33 -2.86
C SER A 32 3.11 4.43 -1.66
N ALA A 33 3.42 3.13 -1.75
CA ALA A 33 3.27 2.19 -0.66
C ALA A 33 4.23 2.50 0.50
N CYS A 34 5.51 2.75 0.23
CA CYS A 34 6.49 3.15 1.24
C CYS A 34 6.11 4.47 1.92
N GLY A 35 5.70 5.46 1.13
CA GLY A 35 5.27 6.74 1.67
C GLY A 35 4.06 6.61 2.58
N LEU A 36 3.05 5.82 2.18
CA LEU A 36 1.90 5.54 3.02
C LEU A 36 2.30 4.83 4.32
N GLN A 37 3.20 3.84 4.24
CA GLN A 37 3.73 3.14 5.41
C GLN A 37 4.44 4.12 6.36
N CYS A 38 5.27 5.04 5.86
CA CYS A 38 5.88 6.10 6.66
C CYS A 38 4.82 6.98 7.35
N ILE A 39 3.72 7.35 6.67
CA ILE A 39 2.61 8.10 7.27
C ILE A 39 1.92 7.29 8.38
N LEU A 40 1.58 6.02 8.12
CA LEU A 40 0.88 5.18 9.11
C LEU A 40 1.71 4.97 10.38
N ARG A 41 3.03 4.79 10.24
CA ARG A 41 3.96 4.71 11.38
C ARG A 41 3.93 5.98 12.24
N HIS A 42 3.80 7.17 11.63
CA HIS A 42 3.66 8.42 12.38
C HIS A 42 2.42 8.43 13.29
N PHE A 43 1.38 7.66 12.93
CA PHE A 43 0.17 7.47 13.75
C PHE A 43 0.22 6.20 14.62
N GLY A 44 1.36 5.53 14.73
CA GLY A 44 1.55 4.32 15.53
C GLY A 44 0.92 3.07 14.93
N ILE A 45 0.74 3.02 13.61
CA ILE A 45 0.24 1.86 12.88
C ILE A 45 1.38 1.28 12.06
N ASP A 46 1.78 0.06 12.38
CA ASP A 46 2.67 -0.74 11.55
C ASP A 46 1.87 -1.41 10.43
N ALA A 47 2.43 -1.40 9.22
CA ALA A 47 1.81 -2.00 8.04
C ALA A 47 2.84 -2.79 7.23
N ASN A 48 2.47 -3.97 6.76
CA ASN A 48 3.29 -4.80 5.87
C ASN A 48 3.02 -4.41 4.41
N LEU A 49 4.06 -4.27 3.59
CA LEU A 49 3.91 -4.03 2.16
C LEU A 49 3.79 -5.37 1.44
N CYS A 50 2.85 -5.51 0.52
CA CYS A 50 2.70 -6.74 -0.26
C CYS A 50 2.25 -6.50 -1.70
N TYR A 51 2.51 -7.50 -2.55
CA TYR A 51 2.11 -7.50 -3.96
C TYR A 51 1.88 -8.92 -4.47
N LYS A 52 1.33 -9.04 -5.68
CA LYS A 52 1.31 -10.30 -6.44
C LYS A 52 2.17 -10.19 -7.69
N GLY A 53 2.90 -11.24 -8.03
CA GLY A 53 3.70 -11.33 -9.25
C GLY A 53 5.20 -11.19 -9.00
N THR A 54 5.93 -10.56 -9.92
CA THR A 54 7.39 -10.40 -9.85
C THR A 54 7.79 -8.94 -10.02
N ILE A 55 8.87 -8.54 -9.32
CA ILE A 55 9.54 -7.25 -9.55
C ILE A 55 10.69 -7.55 -10.50
N GLU A 56 10.55 -7.33 -11.80
CA GLU A 56 11.60 -7.65 -12.78
C GLU A 56 12.58 -6.50 -13.02
N ASN A 57 12.14 -5.27 -12.74
CA ASN A 57 12.96 -4.08 -12.95
C ASN A 57 14.11 -4.02 -11.94
N MET A 58 15.34 -4.17 -12.44
CA MET A 58 16.56 -4.13 -11.64
C MET A 58 16.76 -2.79 -10.90
N GLY A 59 16.29 -1.68 -11.46
CA GLY A 59 16.33 -0.38 -10.81
C GLY A 59 15.44 -0.33 -9.56
N ILE A 60 14.25 -0.93 -9.63
CA ILE A 60 13.35 -1.04 -8.47
C ILE A 60 13.98 -1.94 -7.40
N ARG A 61 14.51 -3.11 -7.79
CA ARG A 61 15.20 -4.01 -6.86
C ARG A 61 16.37 -3.33 -6.16
N HIS A 62 17.21 -2.62 -6.92
CA HIS A 62 18.35 -1.91 -6.38
C HIS A 62 17.93 -0.85 -5.34
N ILE A 63 16.89 -0.07 -5.64
CA ILE A 63 16.33 0.91 -4.70
C ILE A 63 15.78 0.21 -3.45
N MET A 64 15.08 -0.91 -3.60
CA MET A 64 14.56 -1.67 -2.46
C MET A 64 15.67 -2.21 -1.57
N GLU A 65 16.75 -2.73 -2.17
CA GLU A 65 17.92 -3.22 -1.44
C GLU A 65 18.66 -2.09 -0.71
N GLU A 66 18.96 -0.98 -1.42
CA GLU A 66 19.70 0.17 -0.90
C GLU A 66 18.98 0.86 0.25
N TYR A 67 17.65 0.99 0.16
CA TYR A 67 16.83 1.65 1.19
C TYR A 67 16.16 0.66 2.15
N HIS A 68 16.52 -0.62 2.11
CA HIS A 68 15.99 -1.68 2.96
C HIS A 68 14.44 -1.71 2.98
N ILE A 69 13.85 -1.57 1.79
CA ILE A 69 12.39 -1.65 1.59
C ILE A 69 11.99 -3.13 1.60
N HIS A 70 11.28 -3.52 2.65
CA HIS A 70 10.71 -4.86 2.77
C HIS A 70 9.29 -4.89 2.21
N MET A 71 9.09 -5.71 1.18
CA MET A 71 7.81 -5.90 0.53
C MET A 71 7.70 -7.34 0.06
N ASP A 72 6.65 -8.04 0.51
CA ASP A 72 6.50 -9.47 0.31
C ASP A 72 5.60 -9.80 -0.87
N GLU A 73 6.05 -10.73 -1.73
CA GLU A 73 5.15 -11.36 -2.68
C GLU A 73 4.17 -12.25 -1.91
N TYR A 74 2.89 -12.17 -2.28
CA TYR A 74 1.81 -12.81 -1.53
C TYR A 74 2.02 -14.31 -1.24
N SER A 75 2.64 -15.08 -2.14
CA SER A 75 2.91 -16.50 -1.93
C SER A 75 3.90 -16.79 -0.80
N HIS A 76 4.62 -15.78 -0.32
CA HIS A 76 5.51 -15.88 0.84
C HIS A 76 4.84 -15.40 2.15
N ILE A 77 3.57 -15.00 2.11
CA ILE A 77 2.81 -14.57 3.28
C ILE A 77 1.99 -15.76 3.79
N GLU A 78 2.45 -16.42 4.85
CA GLU A 78 1.86 -17.67 5.32
C GLU A 78 0.51 -17.52 6.04
N GLU A 79 0.13 -16.31 6.46
CA GLU A 79 -0.99 -16.10 7.41
C GLU A 79 -1.84 -14.85 7.12
N MET A 80 -2.11 -14.53 5.85
CA MET A 80 -3.07 -13.46 5.52
C MET A 80 -4.51 -13.97 5.63
N THR A 81 -5.38 -13.24 6.31
CA THR A 81 -6.76 -13.63 6.63
C THR A 81 -7.75 -12.52 6.32
N PHE A 82 -9.04 -12.86 6.19
CA PHE A 82 -10.11 -11.87 5.98
C PHE A 82 -10.32 -10.89 7.14
N ALA A 83 -9.68 -11.11 8.30
CA ALA A 83 -9.72 -10.16 9.42
C ALA A 83 -8.67 -9.04 9.28
N ASP A 84 -7.64 -9.26 8.47
CA ASP A 84 -6.57 -8.29 8.26
C ASP A 84 -7.07 -7.11 7.43
N LYS A 85 -6.61 -5.90 7.76
CA LYS A 85 -7.00 -4.69 7.01
C LYS A 85 -6.08 -4.50 5.83
N VAL A 86 -6.66 -4.25 4.66
CA VAL A 86 -5.90 -4.01 3.42
C VAL A 86 -6.17 -2.60 2.92
N ILE A 87 -5.11 -1.91 2.54
CA ILE A 87 -5.16 -0.65 1.80
C ILE A 87 -4.59 -0.89 0.41
N LEU A 88 -5.39 -0.66 -0.62
CA LEU A 88 -4.94 -0.74 -2.00
C LEU A 88 -4.22 0.56 -2.38
N VAL A 89 -3.04 0.45 -2.98
CA VAL A 89 -2.24 1.57 -3.46
C VAL A 89 -1.92 1.36 -4.94
N ASP A 90 -2.07 2.43 -5.72
CA ASP A 90 -1.81 2.42 -7.17
C ASP A 90 -2.58 1.29 -7.90
N GLY A 91 -3.77 0.99 -7.39
CA GLY A 91 -4.58 -0.13 -7.82
C GLY A 91 -5.96 -0.08 -7.20
N GLN A 92 -6.92 -0.67 -7.91
CA GLN A 92 -8.31 -0.76 -7.47
C GLN A 92 -8.80 -2.19 -7.63
N LYS A 93 -9.75 -2.56 -6.79
CA LYS A 93 -10.45 -3.84 -6.83
C LYS A 93 -11.17 -3.95 -8.17
N PHE A 94 -11.21 -5.16 -8.71
CA PHE A 94 -11.74 -5.47 -10.04
C PHE A 94 -10.96 -4.88 -11.22
N ASN A 95 -9.80 -4.26 -10.99
CA ASN A 95 -8.86 -3.98 -12.08
C ASN A 95 -8.17 -5.29 -12.51
N ALA A 96 -7.94 -5.45 -13.82
CA ALA A 96 -7.30 -6.66 -14.35
C ALA A 96 -5.87 -6.87 -13.83
N ASN A 97 -5.17 -5.77 -13.50
CA ASN A 97 -3.83 -5.80 -12.91
C ASN A 97 -3.85 -5.84 -11.38
N MET A 98 -4.90 -6.40 -10.77
CA MET A 98 -5.05 -6.48 -9.32
C MET A 98 -5.57 -7.85 -8.92
N THR A 99 -4.78 -8.60 -8.16
CA THR A 99 -5.26 -9.83 -7.52
C THR A 99 -5.98 -9.48 -6.23
N ASP A 100 -7.19 -10.01 -6.06
CA ASP A 100 -7.94 -9.92 -4.81
C ASP A 100 -7.30 -10.86 -3.78
N LEU A 101 -6.60 -10.29 -2.80
CA LEU A 101 -5.95 -11.06 -1.73
C LEU A 101 -6.91 -11.22 -0.54
N PRO A 102 -6.72 -12.23 0.33
CA PRO A 102 -7.50 -12.35 1.56
C PRO A 102 -7.33 -11.10 2.43
N GLY A 103 -8.43 -10.51 2.88
CA GLY A 103 -8.40 -9.31 3.73
C GLY A 103 -9.67 -8.50 3.62
N ASP A 104 -9.81 -7.52 4.51
CA ASP A 104 -10.86 -6.50 4.45
C ASP A 104 -10.26 -5.22 3.82
N GLU A 105 -10.58 -4.97 2.55
CA GLU A 105 -10.09 -3.77 1.86
C GLU A 105 -10.83 -2.51 2.34
N VAL A 106 -10.24 -1.84 3.32
CA VAL A 106 -10.85 -0.67 3.95
C VAL A 106 -10.59 0.63 3.21
N ALA A 107 -9.56 0.67 2.35
CA ALA A 107 -9.19 1.87 1.63
C ALA A 107 -8.54 1.59 0.27
N CYS A 108 -8.68 2.57 -0.63
CA CYS A 108 -7.98 2.63 -1.91
C CYS A 108 -7.40 4.04 -2.13
N ILE A 109 -6.12 4.10 -2.47
CA ILE A 109 -5.37 5.31 -2.82
C ILE A 109 -4.79 5.09 -4.21
N ASP A 110 -5.42 5.68 -5.21
CA ASP A 110 -5.04 5.50 -6.61
C ASP A 110 -5.14 6.84 -7.35
N HIS A 111 -4.34 7.00 -8.40
CA HIS A 111 -4.33 8.17 -9.26
C HIS A 111 -4.94 7.88 -10.65
N HIS A 112 -5.23 6.62 -10.96
CA HIS A 112 -5.96 6.23 -12.15
C HIS A 112 -7.45 6.62 -12.08
N PRO A 113 -8.16 6.67 -13.23
CA PRO A 113 -9.61 6.88 -13.25
C PRO A 113 -10.34 5.89 -12.34
N ALA A 114 -11.41 6.37 -11.69
CA ALA A 114 -12.22 5.55 -10.80
C ALA A 114 -12.77 4.33 -11.52
N ASN A 115 -12.63 3.15 -10.92
CA ASN A 115 -13.44 1.99 -11.24
C ASN A 115 -14.75 2.10 -10.44
N ASP A 116 -15.88 2.13 -11.14
CA ASP A 116 -17.22 2.29 -10.56
C ASP A 116 -17.70 1.03 -9.82
N LYS A 117 -16.94 -0.06 -9.88
CA LYS A 117 -17.31 -1.35 -9.29
C LYS A 117 -16.79 -1.57 -7.87
N GLY A 118 -15.82 -0.77 -7.40
CA GLY A 118 -15.22 -0.92 -6.07
C GLY A 118 -15.85 -0.01 -5.02
N GLU A 119 -16.42 -0.59 -3.95
CA GLU A 119 -16.88 0.13 -2.76
C GLU A 119 -15.85 0.00 -1.62
N TYR A 120 -15.46 1.13 -1.01
CA TYR A 120 -14.47 1.19 0.07
C TYR A 120 -14.95 2.10 1.20
N ALA A 121 -14.54 1.82 2.43
CA ALA A 121 -14.79 2.74 3.56
C ALA A 121 -14.06 4.09 3.40
N TYR A 122 -12.98 4.11 2.62
CA TYR A 122 -12.25 5.32 2.19
C TYR A 122 -11.73 5.18 0.75
N LYS A 123 -12.11 6.11 -0.14
CA LYS A 123 -11.65 6.18 -1.53
C LYS A 123 -10.99 7.54 -1.77
N ARG A 124 -9.72 7.57 -2.15
CA ARG A 124 -9.04 8.79 -2.58
C ARG A 124 -8.46 8.60 -3.96
N MET A 125 -8.87 9.46 -4.90
CA MET A 125 -8.58 9.33 -6.33
C MET A 125 -7.56 10.35 -6.86
N SER A 126 -6.74 10.95 -5.99
CA SER A 126 -5.70 11.89 -6.45
C SER A 126 -4.57 12.09 -5.44
N GLY A 127 -3.35 11.77 -5.89
CA GLY A 127 -2.10 12.48 -5.64
C GLY A 127 -1.56 12.43 -4.20
N MET A 128 -0.78 11.39 -3.90
CA MET A 128 0.15 11.40 -2.79
C MET A 128 1.57 11.32 -3.38
N PHE A 129 2.08 12.44 -3.89
CA PHE A 129 3.47 12.53 -4.31
C PHE A 129 4.35 12.46 -3.06
N PHE A 130 5.07 11.35 -2.88
CA PHE A 130 6.08 11.22 -1.84
C PHE A 130 7.45 11.60 -2.38
N ASP A 131 8.02 12.66 -1.80
CA ASP A 131 9.44 12.93 -1.92
C ASP A 131 10.19 11.93 -1.00
N PHE A 132 10.83 10.93 -1.61
CA PHE A 132 11.62 9.89 -0.94
C PHE A 132 12.70 10.44 0.00
N LYS A 133 13.11 11.71 -0.12
CA LYS A 133 14.19 12.28 0.70
C LYS A 133 13.87 12.37 2.20
N ARG A 134 12.61 12.21 2.63
CA ARG A 134 12.23 12.28 4.05
C ARG A 134 12.10 10.94 4.78
N CYS A 135 11.96 9.79 4.10
CA CYS A 135 11.86 8.49 4.81
C CYS A 135 13.22 7.97 5.30
N GLY A 136 14.35 8.48 4.79
CA GLY A 136 15.70 8.07 5.21
C GLY A 136 16.11 8.45 6.65
N ASN A 137 15.36 9.31 7.34
CA ASN A 137 15.66 9.75 8.71
C ASN A 137 14.80 9.07 9.79
N LEU A 138 14.07 8.00 9.45
CA LEU A 138 13.16 7.29 10.37
C LEU A 138 13.56 5.82 10.63
N VAL A 139 14.74 5.41 10.20
CA VAL A 139 15.35 4.14 10.62
C VAL A 139 16.38 4.49 11.72
N PRO A 140 16.26 3.92 12.94
CA PRO A 140 17.16 4.22 14.06
C PRO A 140 18.62 3.81 13.80
#